data_AF-A0A0M8QP78-F1
#
_entry.id   AF-A0A0M8QP78-F1
#
_cell.length_a   1.000
_cell.length_b   1.000
_cell.length_c   1.000
_cell.angle_alpha   90.00
_cell.angle_beta   90.00
_cell.angle_gamma   90.00
#
_symmetry.space_group_name_H-M   'P 1'
#
loop_
_entity.id
_entity.type
_entity.pdbx_description
1 polymer ?
#
loop_
_entity_poly.entity_id
_entity_poly.type
_entity_poly.pdbx_seq_one_letter_code
_entity_poly.pdbx_strand_id
1 'polypeptide(L)'
;MTIGTDTDTALNSASGYRLRLVFDAGPTMPMWRPLLRKLRQSLAQSGHFQSVTVSVLMADGTVRGREGAGDRLVTLVLSDCSGPQWYPGPAGERWYGTLGAWARVRPVAVVQPLPERMWQRTALPVMPGLIHTPAATAANSELSFTAYDNAPDMGADSIPVPVLEPASPWLDNWLALIDGRAEVPAAVAFVPPALPAEGATSPTTLTAEELVLRFRATASPEAFRLAGHLAAGVPQLPAMHIVHSSVETTPCPSHLAEVILSGMLRAVPGSPGSYAFRKGVASVLLRTVPRSSLARTVARLREAESSTRRALVSEEASRPTG
;
A
#
# COMPACT_ATOMS: atom_id res chain seq x y z
N MET A 1 2.72 -21.58 -8.76
CA MET A 1 1.34 -21.07 -8.58
C MET A 1 0.57 -21.60 -9.77
N THR A 2 -0.10 -22.72 -9.57
CA THR A 2 -0.80 -23.45 -10.62
C THR A 2 -2.27 -23.13 -10.43
N ILE A 3 -2.84 -22.35 -11.36
CA ILE A 3 -4.26 -22.09 -11.40
C ILE A 3 -4.89 -23.32 -12.04
N GLY A 4 -5.80 -23.97 -11.32
CA GLY A 4 -6.49 -25.18 -11.79
C GLY A 4 -7.30 -24.87 -13.04
N THR A 5 -7.05 -25.64 -14.09
CA THR A 5 -7.85 -25.66 -15.30
C THR A 5 -9.02 -26.61 -15.08
N ASP A 6 -10.23 -26.09 -14.92
CA ASP A 6 -11.44 -26.84 -15.24
C ASP A 6 -12.12 -26.17 -16.43
N THR A 7 -12.24 -26.96 -17.48
CA THR A 7 -12.76 -26.60 -18.80
C THR A 7 -14.27 -26.71 -18.82
N ASP A 8 -14.85 -25.74 -19.53
CA ASP A 8 -16.03 -25.87 -20.39
C ASP A 8 -17.40 -25.44 -19.82
N THR A 9 -17.65 -24.12 -19.89
CA THR A 9 -18.95 -23.63 -20.34
C THR A 9 -18.71 -22.41 -21.22
N ALA A 10 -18.79 -22.63 -22.53
CA ALA A 10 -18.79 -21.67 -23.64
C ALA A 10 -18.99 -20.18 -23.26
N LEU A 11 -17.89 -19.44 -23.09
CA LEU A 11 -17.91 -17.97 -23.19
C LEU A 11 -17.63 -17.58 -24.65
N ASN A 12 -18.73 -17.38 -25.37
CA ASN A 12 -18.76 -16.76 -26.68
C ASN A 12 -17.97 -15.43 -26.66
N SER A 13 -17.08 -15.26 -27.63
CA SER A 13 -16.09 -14.18 -27.66
C SER A 13 -16.73 -12.79 -27.74
N ALA A 14 -16.61 -11.98 -26.68
CA ALA A 14 -16.86 -10.54 -26.72
C ALA A 14 -16.05 -9.77 -25.65
N SER A 15 -14.88 -9.25 -26.08
CA SER A 15 -14.14 -8.11 -25.49
C SER A 15 -13.72 -8.23 -24.01
N GLY A 16 -12.51 -8.77 -23.77
CA GLY A 16 -11.86 -8.74 -22.45
C GLY A 16 -11.65 -7.32 -21.92
N TYR A 17 -11.57 -7.18 -20.60
CA TYR A 17 -11.46 -5.87 -19.93
C TYR A 17 -10.14 -5.16 -20.26
N ARG A 18 -10.16 -3.83 -20.20
CA ARG A 18 -8.93 -3.03 -20.18
C ARG A 18 -8.62 -2.68 -18.74
N LEU A 19 -7.46 -3.08 -18.23
CA LEU A 19 -7.04 -2.77 -16.88
C LEU A 19 -6.05 -1.60 -16.86
N ARG A 20 -6.37 -0.59 -16.04
CA ARG A 20 -5.42 0.42 -15.60
C ARG A 20 -4.95 0.10 -14.19
N LEU A 21 -3.70 -0.32 -14.06
CA LEU A 21 -3.02 -0.46 -12.77
C LEU A 21 -2.36 0.87 -12.40
N VAL A 22 -2.90 1.53 -11.40
CA VAL A 22 -2.44 2.83 -10.89
C VAL A 22 -1.56 2.57 -9.68
N PHE A 23 -0.34 3.09 -9.70
CA PHE A 23 0.58 3.00 -8.57
C PHE A 23 0.58 4.30 -7.79
N ASP A 24 0.40 4.20 -6.47
CA ASP A 24 0.55 5.34 -5.59
C ASP A 24 2.01 5.84 -5.56
N ALA A 25 2.20 7.17 -5.61
CA ALA A 25 3.50 7.85 -5.49
C ALA A 25 3.88 8.24 -4.05
N GLY A 26 3.21 7.69 -3.03
CA GLY A 26 3.45 7.96 -1.62
C GLY A 26 4.88 7.62 -1.16
N PRO A 27 5.35 8.20 -0.03
CA PRO A 27 6.74 8.05 0.42
C PRO A 27 7.19 6.61 0.71
N THR A 28 6.26 5.75 1.12
CA THR A 28 6.47 4.32 1.40
C THR A 28 6.41 3.46 0.14
N MET A 29 5.76 3.94 -0.92
CA MET A 29 5.48 3.18 -2.12
C MET A 29 6.69 2.59 -2.85
N PRO A 30 7.91 3.19 -2.83
CA PRO A 30 9.08 2.56 -3.44
C PRO A 30 9.36 1.12 -3.00
N MET A 31 9.03 0.73 -1.75
CA MET A 31 9.22 -0.64 -1.27
C MET A 31 8.26 -1.67 -1.91
N TRP A 32 7.12 -1.21 -2.44
CA TRP A 32 6.09 -2.05 -3.07
C TRP A 32 6.27 -2.24 -4.58
N ARG A 33 7.30 -1.65 -5.19
CA ARG A 33 7.61 -1.83 -6.63
C ARG A 33 7.78 -3.29 -7.07
N PRO A 34 8.37 -4.21 -6.27
CA PRO A 34 8.40 -5.63 -6.62
C PRO A 34 7.01 -6.24 -6.73
N LEU A 35 6.10 -5.89 -5.81
CA LEU A 35 4.71 -6.35 -5.84
C LEU A 35 3.97 -5.81 -7.06
N LEU A 36 4.13 -4.53 -7.40
CA LEU A 36 3.56 -3.94 -8.62
C LEU A 36 3.95 -4.75 -9.87
N ARG A 37 5.23 -5.10 -9.99
CA ARG A 37 5.74 -5.89 -11.13
C ARG A 37 5.11 -7.28 -11.19
N LYS A 38 5.04 -7.97 -10.05
CA LYS A 38 4.44 -9.30 -9.95
C LYS A 38 2.95 -9.26 -10.28
N LEU A 39 2.22 -8.32 -9.69
CA LEU A 39 0.78 -8.13 -9.93
C LEU A 39 0.49 -7.84 -11.40
N ARG A 40 1.23 -6.90 -12.01
CA ARG A 40 1.10 -6.60 -13.44
C ARG A 40 1.34 -7.84 -14.30
N GLN A 41 2.37 -8.64 -13.99
CA GLN A 41 2.69 -9.85 -14.74
C GLN A 41 1.56 -10.89 -14.60
N SER A 42 1.10 -11.16 -13.39
CA SER A 42 0.03 -12.13 -13.13
C SER A 42 -1.28 -11.73 -13.80
N LEU A 43 -1.67 -10.45 -13.72
CA LEU A 43 -2.90 -9.94 -14.36
C LEU A 43 -2.80 -9.95 -15.89
N ALA A 44 -1.62 -9.67 -16.46
CA ALA A 44 -1.42 -9.78 -17.90
C ALA A 44 -1.48 -11.24 -18.41
N GLN A 45 -1.22 -12.22 -17.54
CA GLN A 45 -1.22 -13.65 -17.86
C GLN A 45 -2.54 -14.34 -17.52
N SER A 46 -3.52 -13.66 -16.92
CA SER A 46 -4.76 -14.28 -16.45
C SER A 46 -5.81 -14.53 -17.55
N GLY A 47 -5.60 -14.01 -18.75
CA GLY A 47 -6.57 -14.09 -19.87
C GLY A 47 -7.82 -13.23 -19.72
N HIS A 48 -8.09 -12.65 -18.54
CA HIS A 48 -9.26 -11.81 -18.29
C HIS A 48 -9.16 -10.39 -18.89
N PHE A 49 -7.92 -9.92 -19.11
CA PHE A 49 -7.65 -8.56 -19.57
C PHE A 49 -7.06 -8.55 -20.97
N GLN A 50 -7.67 -7.77 -21.87
CA GLN A 50 -7.13 -7.48 -23.20
C GLN A 50 -5.82 -6.69 -23.11
N SER A 51 -5.71 -5.79 -22.13
CA SER A 51 -4.50 -5.00 -21.90
C SER A 51 -4.37 -4.61 -20.43
N VAL A 52 -3.12 -4.51 -19.97
CA VAL A 52 -2.77 -4.03 -18.63
C VAL A 52 -1.80 -2.86 -18.78
N THR A 53 -2.29 -1.65 -18.51
CA THR A 53 -1.49 -0.42 -18.53
C THR A 53 -1.09 -0.01 -17.11
N VAL A 54 0.05 0.65 -16.98
CA VAL A 54 0.51 1.18 -15.69
C VAL A 54 0.57 2.70 -15.75
N SER A 55 0.04 3.33 -14.71
CA SER A 55 0.15 4.77 -14.47
C SER A 55 0.50 5.02 -13.01
N VAL A 56 0.92 6.23 -12.68
CA VAL A 56 1.26 6.66 -11.33
C VAL A 56 0.30 7.78 -10.95
N LEU A 57 -0.36 7.66 -9.80
CA LEU A 57 -1.13 8.76 -9.21
C LEU A 57 -0.24 9.47 -8.21
N MET A 58 -0.03 10.77 -8.43
CA MET A 58 0.81 11.63 -7.63
C MET A 58 0.02 12.19 -6.44
N ALA A 59 0.72 12.59 -5.37
CA ALA A 59 0.08 13.09 -4.15
C ALA A 59 -0.76 14.37 -4.36
N ASP A 60 -0.55 15.09 -5.46
CA ASP A 60 -1.35 16.25 -5.85
C ASP A 60 -2.60 15.91 -6.66
N GLY A 61 -2.91 14.61 -6.85
CA GLY A 61 -4.02 14.12 -7.67
C GLY A 61 -3.70 14.01 -9.15
N THR A 62 -2.51 14.42 -9.60
CA THR A 62 -2.14 14.30 -11.02
C THR A 62 -1.78 12.88 -11.38
N VAL A 63 -2.15 12.46 -12.59
CA VAL A 63 -1.88 11.10 -13.09
C VAL A 63 -0.81 11.16 -14.16
N ARG A 64 0.22 10.34 -14.02
CA ARG A 64 1.32 10.22 -14.98
C ARG A 64 1.33 8.84 -15.63
N GLY A 65 1.61 8.81 -16.93
CA GLY A 65 1.65 7.57 -17.71
C GLY A 65 0.47 7.44 -18.67
N ARG A 66 0.31 6.25 -19.27
CA ARG A 66 -0.73 6.03 -20.26
C ARG A 66 -2.10 6.07 -19.60
N GLU A 67 -2.98 6.92 -20.11
CA GLU A 67 -4.39 6.85 -19.74
C GLU A 67 -5.00 5.60 -20.37
N GLY A 68 -5.67 4.81 -19.53
CA GLY A 68 -6.59 3.79 -20.05
C GLY A 68 -7.77 4.52 -20.70
N ALA A 69 -8.12 4.13 -21.92
CA ALA A 69 -9.28 4.64 -22.63
C ALA A 69 -10.01 3.50 -23.33
N GLY A 70 -11.31 3.69 -23.56
CA GLY A 70 -12.19 2.75 -24.23
C GLY A 70 -13.24 2.13 -23.32
N ASP A 71 -14.12 1.35 -23.94
CA ASP A 71 -15.18 0.62 -23.28
C ASP A 71 -14.62 -0.45 -22.31
N ARG A 72 -15.37 -0.78 -21.26
CA ARG A 72 -15.01 -1.79 -20.23
C ARG A 72 -13.65 -1.56 -19.54
N LEU A 73 -13.31 -0.30 -19.29
CA LEU A 73 -12.10 0.08 -18.56
C LEU A 73 -12.31 -0.10 -17.05
N VAL A 74 -11.46 -0.91 -16.42
CA VAL A 74 -11.44 -1.09 -14.95
C VAL A 74 -10.13 -0.60 -14.37
N THR A 75 -10.16 -0.15 -13.11
CA THR A 75 -8.99 0.45 -12.43
C THR A 75 -8.65 -0.29 -11.15
N LEU A 76 -7.38 -0.65 -10.99
CA LEU A 76 -6.82 -1.10 -9.71
C LEU A 76 -5.80 -0.09 -9.22
N VAL A 77 -5.95 0.40 -8.00
CA VAL A 77 -5.00 1.31 -7.36
C VAL A 77 -4.16 0.55 -6.34
N LEU A 78 -2.86 0.36 -6.59
CA LEU A 78 -1.95 -0.23 -5.63
C LEU A 78 -1.42 0.84 -4.68
N SER A 79 -1.83 0.76 -3.42
CA SER A 79 -1.52 1.74 -2.36
C SER A 79 -1.47 1.08 -0.99
N ASP A 80 -0.54 1.46 -0.13
CA ASP A 80 -0.56 1.09 1.30
C ASP A 80 -1.38 2.02 2.18
N CYS A 81 -2.08 2.97 1.55
CA CYS A 81 -3.05 3.87 2.19
C CYS A 81 -2.47 4.65 3.38
N SER A 82 -1.16 4.86 3.39
CA SER A 82 -0.45 5.46 4.54
C SER A 82 0.26 6.78 4.23
N GLY A 83 0.32 7.16 2.96
CA GLY A 83 0.94 8.42 2.55
C GLY A 83 0.07 9.65 2.87
N PRO A 84 0.66 10.85 2.94
CA PRO A 84 -0.06 12.11 3.21
C PRO A 84 -1.28 12.37 2.31
N GLN A 85 -1.29 11.84 1.09
CA GLN A 85 -2.39 11.92 0.12
C GLN A 85 -3.65 11.14 0.53
N TRP A 86 -3.57 10.30 1.56
CA TRP A 86 -4.74 9.60 2.11
C TRP A 86 -5.30 10.30 3.36
N TYR A 87 -4.58 11.26 3.93
CA TYR A 87 -5.02 12.01 5.11
C TYR A 87 -5.70 13.34 4.73
N PRO A 88 -6.52 13.94 5.62
CA PRO A 88 -7.11 15.25 5.39
C PRO A 88 -6.09 16.33 5.05
N GLY A 89 -6.42 17.16 4.06
CA GLY A 89 -5.60 18.27 3.59
C GLY A 89 -5.65 18.43 2.07
N PRO A 90 -5.02 19.47 1.50
CA PRO A 90 -5.16 19.79 0.07
C PRO A 90 -4.71 18.66 -0.86
N ALA A 91 -3.70 17.88 -0.46
CA ALA A 91 -3.26 16.69 -1.19
C ALA A 91 -4.32 15.59 -1.18
N GLY A 92 -4.90 15.31 0.00
CA GLY A 92 -5.98 14.34 0.16
C GLY A 92 -7.24 14.71 -0.60
N GLU A 93 -7.66 15.97 -0.56
CA GLU A 93 -8.82 16.45 -1.32
C GLU A 93 -8.68 16.18 -2.83
N ARG A 94 -7.52 16.49 -3.41
CA ARG A 94 -7.26 16.22 -4.84
C ARG A 94 -7.13 14.74 -5.15
N TRP A 95 -6.52 13.98 -4.24
CA TRP A 95 -6.38 12.53 -4.37
C TRP A 95 -7.74 11.83 -4.38
N TYR A 96 -8.58 12.08 -3.37
CA TYR A 96 -9.93 11.55 -3.29
C TYR A 96 -10.84 12.11 -4.39
N GLY A 97 -10.66 13.36 -4.80
CA GLY A 97 -11.36 13.93 -5.96
C GLY A 97 -11.11 13.14 -7.25
N THR A 98 -9.85 12.75 -7.47
CA THR A 98 -9.46 11.92 -8.62
C THR A 98 -10.02 10.50 -8.52
N LEU A 99 -9.91 9.88 -7.35
CA LEU A 99 -10.42 8.53 -7.10
C LEU A 99 -11.95 8.47 -7.25
N GLY A 100 -12.66 9.44 -6.66
CA GLY A 100 -14.11 9.57 -6.77
C GLY A 100 -14.57 9.86 -8.19
N ALA A 101 -13.83 10.68 -8.96
CA ALA A 101 -14.13 10.92 -10.37
C ALA A 101 -14.07 9.64 -11.21
N TRP A 102 -13.13 8.72 -10.90
CA TRP A 102 -13.08 7.41 -11.55
C TRP A 102 -14.20 6.49 -11.07
N ALA A 103 -14.40 6.40 -9.76
CA ALA A 103 -15.39 5.53 -9.14
C ALA A 103 -16.83 5.84 -9.61
N ARG A 104 -17.11 7.10 -9.99
CA ARG A 104 -18.41 7.51 -10.56
C ARG A 104 -18.71 6.94 -11.95
N VAL A 105 -17.71 6.53 -12.72
CA VAL A 105 -17.89 6.22 -14.15
C VAL A 105 -17.33 4.87 -14.56
N ARG A 106 -16.70 4.12 -13.63
CA ARG A 106 -16.13 2.80 -13.91
C ARG A 106 -15.85 2.02 -12.62
N PRO A 107 -15.64 0.69 -12.73
CA PRO A 107 -15.12 -0.11 -11.62
C PRO A 107 -13.73 0.34 -11.18
N VAL A 108 -13.58 0.56 -9.87
CA VAL A 108 -12.33 0.91 -9.20
C VAL A 108 -12.19 0.06 -7.94
N ALA A 109 -11.02 -0.54 -7.71
CA ALA A 109 -10.67 -1.13 -6.42
C ALA A 109 -9.26 -0.73 -6.00
N VAL A 110 -9.00 -0.78 -4.69
CA VAL A 110 -7.69 -0.53 -4.10
C VAL A 110 -7.05 -1.87 -3.75
N VAL A 111 -5.87 -2.16 -4.29
CA VAL A 111 -5.05 -3.28 -3.84
C VAL A 111 -4.15 -2.77 -2.72
N GLN A 112 -4.39 -3.24 -1.51
CA GLN A 112 -3.69 -2.83 -0.31
C GLN A 112 -2.64 -3.90 0.03
N PRO A 113 -1.32 -3.61 -0.04
CA PRO A 113 -0.26 -4.62 0.07
C PRO A 113 0.06 -5.11 1.49
N LEU A 114 -0.32 -4.37 2.53
CA LEU A 114 -0.31 -4.83 3.93
C LEU A 114 -1.38 -5.92 4.15
N PRO A 115 -1.20 -6.83 5.11
CA PRO A 115 -2.26 -7.73 5.55
C PRO A 115 -3.47 -6.99 6.13
N GLU A 116 -4.67 -7.56 5.97
CA GLU A 116 -5.98 -6.98 6.36
C GLU A 116 -6.01 -6.50 7.80
N ARG A 117 -5.41 -7.27 8.73
CA ARG A 117 -5.30 -6.91 10.16
C ARG A 117 -4.65 -5.54 10.41
N MET A 118 -3.91 -5.00 9.45
CA MET A 118 -3.23 -3.71 9.55
C MET A 118 -4.05 -2.55 8.97
N TRP A 119 -5.09 -2.80 8.17
CA TRP A 119 -5.78 -1.78 7.38
C TRP A 119 -6.46 -0.73 8.26
N GLN A 120 -6.96 -1.14 9.44
CA GLN A 120 -7.53 -0.23 10.44
C GLN A 120 -6.56 0.86 10.94
N ARG A 121 -5.25 0.68 10.73
CA ARG A 121 -4.21 1.64 11.10
C ARG A 121 -3.75 2.53 9.94
N THR A 122 -4.34 2.34 8.76
CA THR A 122 -4.10 3.17 7.58
C THR A 122 -5.16 4.26 7.50
N ALA A 123 -4.99 5.20 6.57
CA ALA A 123 -5.96 6.26 6.33
C ALA A 123 -7.13 5.83 5.43
N LEU A 124 -7.22 4.53 5.09
CA LEU A 124 -8.35 3.97 4.35
C LEU A 124 -8.99 2.82 5.16
N PRO A 125 -9.75 3.14 6.23
CA PRO A 125 -10.44 2.12 7.00
C PRO A 125 -11.45 1.40 6.10
N VAL A 126 -11.60 0.09 6.33
CA VAL A 126 -12.53 -0.76 5.59
C VAL A 126 -13.58 -1.33 6.51
N MET A 127 -14.68 -1.74 5.92
CA MET A 127 -15.72 -2.51 6.57
C MET A 127 -16.05 -3.76 5.76
N PRO A 128 -16.13 -4.94 6.40
CA PRO A 128 -16.49 -6.18 5.71
C PRO A 128 -18.01 -6.23 5.46
N GLY A 129 -18.40 -6.78 4.32
CA GLY A 129 -19.80 -6.95 3.95
C GLY A 129 -19.99 -7.53 2.56
N LEU A 130 -21.18 -7.30 2.01
CA LEU A 130 -21.58 -7.74 0.68
C LEU A 130 -21.72 -6.53 -0.23
N ILE A 131 -21.10 -6.60 -1.41
CA ILE A 131 -21.34 -5.67 -2.49
C ILE A 131 -22.33 -6.30 -3.44
N HIS A 132 -23.35 -5.53 -3.80
CA HIS A 132 -24.26 -5.87 -4.88
C HIS A 132 -24.01 -4.97 -6.10
N THR A 133 -23.96 -5.59 -7.28
CA THR A 133 -23.78 -4.91 -8.56
C THR A 133 -25.01 -5.09 -9.45
N PRO A 134 -25.53 -4.03 -10.10
CA PRO A 134 -26.70 -4.14 -10.97
C PRO A 134 -26.38 -4.80 -12.32
N ALA A 135 -25.12 -4.76 -12.76
CA ALA A 135 -24.70 -5.30 -14.05
C ALA A 135 -23.17 -5.53 -14.10
N ALA A 136 -22.72 -6.24 -15.14
CA ALA A 136 -21.30 -6.28 -15.47
C ALA A 136 -20.80 -4.86 -15.78
N THR A 137 -19.56 -4.55 -15.38
CA THR A 137 -18.90 -3.25 -15.55
C THR A 137 -19.59 -2.03 -14.92
N ALA A 138 -20.57 -2.24 -14.02
CA ALA A 138 -21.21 -1.14 -13.32
C ALA A 138 -20.17 -0.25 -12.62
N ALA A 139 -20.36 1.08 -12.68
CA ALA A 139 -19.51 2.00 -11.96
C ALA A 139 -19.66 1.80 -10.45
N ASN A 140 -18.65 2.14 -9.66
CA ASN A 140 -18.74 2.01 -8.21
C ASN A 140 -19.91 2.82 -7.61
N SER A 141 -20.29 3.94 -8.23
CA SER A 141 -21.45 4.73 -7.81
C SER A 141 -22.80 4.04 -8.00
N GLU A 142 -22.85 2.96 -8.78
CA GLU A 142 -24.05 2.14 -9.00
C GLU A 142 -24.09 0.93 -8.07
N LEU A 143 -23.02 0.68 -7.31
CA LEU A 143 -22.94 -0.42 -6.36
C LEU A 143 -23.71 -0.09 -5.08
N SER A 144 -24.36 -1.10 -4.53
CA SER A 144 -24.92 -1.06 -3.17
C SER A 144 -24.09 -1.92 -2.25
N PHE A 145 -23.92 -1.49 -1.00
CA PHE A 145 -23.11 -2.21 -0.01
C PHE A 145 -23.93 -2.45 1.27
N THR A 146 -23.86 -3.69 1.76
CA THR A 146 -24.46 -4.13 3.02
C THR A 146 -23.35 -4.62 3.94
N ALA A 147 -23.05 -3.87 5.00
CA ALA A 147 -22.08 -4.26 6.01
C ALA A 147 -22.55 -5.49 6.81
N TYR A 148 -21.62 -6.35 7.23
CA TYR A 148 -21.96 -7.46 8.13
C TYR A 148 -22.30 -6.98 9.55
N ASP A 149 -21.60 -5.94 10.00
CA ASP A 149 -21.85 -5.25 11.28
C ASP A 149 -22.55 -3.91 11.02
N ASN A 150 -22.91 -3.18 12.09
CA ASN A 150 -23.52 -1.87 11.96
C ASN A 150 -22.61 -0.89 11.21
N ALA A 151 -23.07 -0.41 10.05
CA ALA A 151 -22.37 0.60 9.28
C ALA A 151 -22.48 1.99 9.96
N PRO A 152 -21.39 2.77 10.05
CA PRO A 152 -21.50 4.18 10.37
C PRO A 152 -22.31 4.90 9.27
N ASP A 153 -22.84 6.09 9.59
CA ASP A 153 -23.48 6.94 8.57
C ASP A 153 -22.41 7.38 7.55
N MET A 154 -22.50 6.84 6.33
CA MET A 154 -21.45 6.95 5.32
C MET A 154 -21.49 8.27 4.53
N GLY A 155 -22.46 9.14 4.79
CA GLY A 155 -22.67 10.38 4.04
C GLY A 155 -23.18 10.11 2.62
N ALA A 156 -24.13 10.94 2.14
CA ALA A 156 -24.84 10.70 0.89
C ALA A 156 -23.95 10.70 -0.38
N ASP A 157 -22.78 11.33 -0.33
CA ASP A 157 -21.89 11.51 -1.49
C ASP A 157 -20.74 10.49 -1.58
N SER A 158 -20.67 9.55 -0.63
CA SER A 158 -19.56 8.61 -0.55
C SER A 158 -19.77 7.37 -1.40
N ILE A 159 -18.78 7.02 -2.22
CA ILE A 159 -18.86 5.89 -3.15
C ILE A 159 -18.15 4.67 -2.56
N PRO A 160 -18.76 3.47 -2.56
CA PRO A 160 -18.11 2.26 -2.09
C PRO A 160 -16.97 1.86 -3.03
N VAL A 161 -15.80 1.59 -2.48
CA VAL A 161 -14.60 1.15 -3.19
C VAL A 161 -14.10 -0.15 -2.54
N PRO A 162 -14.14 -1.29 -3.26
CA PRO A 162 -13.54 -2.53 -2.78
C PRO A 162 -12.05 -2.34 -2.49
N VAL A 163 -11.60 -2.89 -1.37
CA VAL A 163 -10.20 -2.96 -0.97
C VAL A 163 -9.80 -4.43 -0.90
N LEU A 164 -8.67 -4.76 -1.55
CA LEU A 164 -8.25 -6.12 -1.82
C LEU A 164 -6.85 -6.36 -1.24
N GLU A 165 -6.65 -7.48 -0.56
CA GLU A 165 -5.29 -8.00 -0.41
C GLU A 165 -4.75 -8.46 -1.79
N PRO A 166 -3.43 -8.45 -2.01
CA PRO A 166 -2.83 -8.98 -3.23
C PRO A 166 -2.79 -10.52 -3.23
N ALA A 167 -3.96 -11.14 -3.07
CA ALA A 167 -4.16 -12.58 -2.98
C ALA A 167 -5.32 -13.04 -3.88
N SER A 168 -5.26 -14.29 -4.36
CA SER A 168 -6.22 -14.82 -5.33
C SER A 168 -7.68 -14.71 -4.90
N PRO A 169 -8.09 -15.12 -3.67
CA PRO A 169 -9.51 -15.04 -3.30
C PRO A 169 -10.11 -13.64 -3.40
N TRP A 170 -9.31 -12.61 -3.09
CA TRP A 170 -9.73 -11.21 -3.18
C TRP A 170 -9.87 -10.74 -4.63
N LEU A 171 -8.90 -11.10 -5.48
CA LEU A 171 -8.96 -10.78 -6.91
C LEU A 171 -10.10 -11.53 -7.61
N ASP A 172 -10.35 -12.79 -7.25
CA ASP A 172 -11.41 -13.61 -7.84
C ASP A 172 -12.79 -13.03 -7.50
N ASN A 173 -13.02 -12.60 -6.26
CA ASN A 173 -14.26 -11.91 -5.87
C ASN A 173 -14.44 -10.59 -6.62
N TRP A 174 -13.36 -9.81 -6.79
CA TRP A 174 -13.42 -8.56 -7.54
C TRP A 174 -13.66 -8.79 -9.04
N LEU A 175 -13.07 -9.83 -9.64
CA LEU A 175 -13.34 -10.23 -11.02
C LEU A 175 -14.81 -10.64 -11.19
N ALA A 176 -15.33 -11.47 -10.28
CA ALA A 176 -16.73 -11.85 -10.29
C ALA A 176 -17.68 -10.64 -10.19
N LEU A 177 -17.32 -9.63 -9.38
CA LEU A 177 -18.06 -8.38 -9.27
C LEU A 177 -18.12 -7.63 -10.62
N ILE A 178 -16.98 -7.43 -11.28
CA ILE A 178 -16.95 -6.71 -12.57
C ILE A 178 -17.60 -7.50 -13.70
N ASP A 179 -17.65 -8.83 -13.59
CA ASP A 179 -18.40 -9.73 -14.47
C ASP A 179 -19.91 -9.71 -14.21
N GLY A 180 -20.37 -8.97 -13.19
CA GLY A 180 -21.79 -8.78 -12.90
C GLY A 180 -22.40 -9.88 -12.01
N ARG A 181 -21.58 -10.61 -11.24
CA ARG A 181 -22.12 -11.47 -10.18
C ARG A 181 -22.85 -10.59 -9.17
N ALA A 182 -24.17 -10.80 -9.09
CA ALA A 182 -25.08 -9.92 -8.35
C ALA A 182 -24.62 -9.60 -6.93
N GLU A 183 -24.00 -10.54 -6.22
CA GLU A 183 -23.53 -10.34 -4.86
C GLU A 183 -22.17 -11.02 -4.61
N VAL A 184 -21.23 -10.31 -3.98
CA VAL A 184 -19.91 -10.82 -3.57
C VAL A 184 -19.48 -10.31 -2.19
N PRO A 185 -18.77 -11.13 -1.40
CA PRO A 185 -18.11 -10.67 -0.18
C PRO A 185 -16.93 -9.76 -0.50
N ALA A 186 -16.83 -8.65 0.23
CA ALA A 186 -15.77 -7.66 0.06
C ALA A 186 -15.47 -6.89 1.35
N ALA A 187 -14.27 -6.33 1.42
CA ALA A 187 -13.96 -5.23 2.32
C ALA A 187 -14.12 -3.92 1.55
N VAL A 188 -14.88 -2.98 2.08
CA VAL A 188 -15.23 -1.73 1.40
C VAL A 188 -14.71 -0.54 2.17
N ALA A 189 -14.06 0.37 1.45
CA ALA A 189 -13.81 1.73 1.91
C ALA A 189 -14.74 2.69 1.17
N PHE A 190 -15.02 3.84 1.77
CA PHE A 190 -15.87 4.86 1.17
C PHE A 190 -15.05 6.08 0.76
N VAL A 191 -15.34 6.61 -0.43
CA VAL A 191 -14.57 7.69 -1.05
C VAL A 191 -15.50 8.85 -1.47
N PRO A 192 -15.31 10.08 -0.94
CA PRO A 192 -14.40 10.42 0.15
C PRO A 192 -14.78 9.73 1.48
N PRO A 193 -13.88 9.66 2.46
CA PRO A 193 -14.23 9.10 3.78
C PRO A 193 -15.26 10.01 4.48
N ALA A 194 -16.29 9.39 5.06
CA ALA A 194 -17.42 10.09 5.72
C ALA A 194 -17.01 10.86 6.98
N LEU A 195 -16.02 10.35 7.71
CA LEU A 195 -15.46 10.97 8.90
C LEU A 195 -13.93 10.95 8.80
N PRO A 196 -13.22 11.98 9.32
CA PRO A 196 -11.79 11.83 9.59
C PRO A 196 -11.60 10.60 10.48
N ALA A 197 -10.55 9.81 10.27
CA ALA A 197 -10.22 8.69 11.14
C ALA A 197 -9.82 9.20 12.55
N GLU A 198 -10.82 9.61 13.34
CA GLU A 198 -10.67 9.93 14.76
C GLU A 198 -10.79 8.63 15.54
N GLY A 199 -9.76 8.28 16.32
CA GLY A 199 -9.89 7.16 17.26
C GLY A 199 -8.59 6.50 17.71
N ALA A 200 -7.47 6.68 17.02
CA ALA A 200 -6.20 6.19 17.54
C ALA A 200 -5.68 7.21 18.57
N THR A 201 -5.49 6.79 19.83
CA THR A 201 -4.72 7.55 20.82
C THR A 201 -3.46 8.06 20.15
N SER A 202 -3.33 9.38 20.05
CA SER A 202 -2.25 9.97 19.27
C SER A 202 -0.93 9.42 19.79
N PRO A 203 -0.06 8.86 18.94
CA PRO A 203 1.24 8.36 19.37
C PRO A 203 2.12 9.45 20.04
N THR A 204 1.69 10.71 20.04
CA THR A 204 2.32 11.82 20.76
C THR A 204 2.08 11.80 22.28
N THR A 205 1.09 11.08 22.79
CA THR A 205 0.78 11.06 24.24
C THR A 205 1.48 9.93 24.99
N LEU A 206 2.01 8.93 24.28
CA LEU A 206 2.68 7.77 24.86
C LEU A 206 4.18 8.03 25.07
N THR A 207 4.72 7.50 26.16
CA THR A 207 6.17 7.44 26.41
C THR A 207 6.87 6.51 25.42
N ALA A 208 8.21 6.60 25.34
CA ALA A 208 8.99 5.74 24.46
C ALA A 208 8.82 4.25 24.80
N GLU A 209 8.84 3.91 26.08
CA GLU A 209 8.63 2.56 26.60
C GLU A 209 7.23 2.03 26.24
N GLU A 210 6.18 2.84 26.43
CA GLU A 210 4.80 2.46 26.08
C GLU A 210 4.63 2.26 24.57
N LEU A 211 5.25 3.11 23.74
CA LEU A 211 5.23 2.95 22.28
C LEU A 211 5.89 1.63 21.85
N VAL A 212 7.06 1.31 22.41
CA VAL A 212 7.76 0.06 22.10
C VAL A 212 7.00 -1.15 22.61
N LEU A 213 6.41 -1.07 23.81
CA LEU A 213 5.60 -2.14 24.37
C LEU A 213 4.33 -2.40 23.53
N ARG A 214 3.63 -1.34 23.12
CA ARG A 214 2.48 -1.41 22.22
C ARG A 214 2.86 -2.02 20.87
N PHE A 215 4.01 -1.62 20.33
CA PHE A 215 4.51 -2.20 19.08
C PHE A 215 4.81 -3.69 19.27
N ARG A 216 5.55 -4.08 20.32
CA ARG A 216 5.84 -5.49 20.65
C ARG A 216 4.59 -6.35 20.78
N ALA A 217 3.52 -5.80 21.35
CA ALA A 217 2.26 -6.52 21.57
C ALA A 217 1.46 -6.75 20.27
N THR A 218 1.74 -6.01 19.19
CA THR A 218 0.89 -6.02 17.98
C THR A 218 1.64 -6.29 16.69
N ALA A 219 2.96 -6.16 16.69
CA ALA A 219 3.81 -6.38 15.53
C ALA A 219 4.19 -7.86 15.39
N SER A 220 4.55 -8.24 14.16
CA SER A 220 5.20 -9.52 13.93
C SER A 220 6.56 -9.58 14.66
N PRO A 221 7.01 -10.77 15.08
CA PRO A 221 8.34 -10.94 15.66
C PRO A 221 9.45 -10.40 14.75
N GLU A 222 9.34 -10.59 13.44
CA GLU A 222 10.25 -10.11 12.40
C GLU A 222 10.30 -8.58 12.38
N ALA A 223 9.15 -7.91 12.40
CA ALA A 223 9.06 -6.46 12.43
C ALA A 223 9.65 -5.88 13.72
N PHE A 224 9.40 -6.55 14.87
CA PHE A 224 9.98 -6.13 16.14
C PHE A 224 11.51 -6.27 16.16
N ARG A 225 12.05 -7.40 15.69
CA ARG A 225 13.50 -7.60 15.53
C ARG A 225 14.09 -6.53 14.60
N LEU A 226 13.45 -6.31 13.45
CA LEU A 226 13.88 -5.31 12.48
C LEU A 226 13.93 -3.90 13.10
N ALA A 227 12.91 -3.49 13.87
CA ALA A 227 12.90 -2.19 14.54
C ALA A 227 14.11 -2.00 15.47
N GLY A 228 14.50 -3.05 16.21
CA GLY A 228 15.71 -3.06 17.04
C GLY A 228 16.97 -2.74 16.23
N HIS A 229 17.12 -3.38 15.07
CA HIS A 229 18.26 -3.17 14.17
C HIS A 229 18.24 -1.79 13.49
N LEU A 230 17.06 -1.30 13.12
CA LEU A 230 16.90 0.02 12.51
C LEU A 230 17.25 1.17 13.46
N ALA A 231 17.11 0.97 14.77
CA ALA A 231 17.51 1.95 15.77
C ALA A 231 19.03 2.24 15.80
N ALA A 232 19.85 1.43 15.11
CA ALA A 232 21.29 1.59 15.00
C ALA A 232 21.75 2.69 14.03
N GLY A 233 20.85 3.16 13.16
CA GLY A 233 21.18 4.08 12.08
C GLY A 233 20.11 5.15 11.86
N VAL A 234 20.29 5.96 10.81
CA VAL A 234 19.30 6.95 10.39
C VAL A 234 18.22 6.23 9.58
N PRO A 235 16.93 6.27 9.98
CA PRO A 235 15.89 5.51 9.33
C PRO A 235 15.43 6.21 8.04
N GLN A 236 16.24 6.08 7.00
CA GLN A 236 15.89 6.42 5.62
C GLN A 236 15.57 5.14 4.86
N LEU A 237 14.52 5.14 4.03
CA LEU A 237 14.00 3.93 3.39
C LEU A 237 15.09 3.08 2.67
N PRO A 238 16.06 3.66 1.93
CA PRO A 238 17.16 2.88 1.35
C PRO A 238 18.04 2.17 2.41
N ALA A 239 18.42 2.88 3.49
CA ALA A 239 19.18 2.30 4.60
C ALA A 239 18.35 1.23 5.33
N MET A 240 17.05 1.45 5.50
CA MET A 240 16.15 0.49 6.11
C MET A 240 16.06 -0.81 5.28
N HIS A 241 16.03 -0.73 3.95
CA HIS A 241 16.09 -1.90 3.08
C HIS A 241 17.40 -2.69 3.24
N ILE A 242 18.54 -1.99 3.35
CA ILE A 242 19.84 -2.64 3.57
C ILE A 242 19.81 -3.41 4.89
N VAL A 243 19.38 -2.78 5.98
CA VAL A 243 19.26 -3.43 7.30
C VAL A 243 18.33 -4.63 7.21
N HIS A 244 17.15 -4.46 6.62
CA HIS A 244 16.16 -5.54 6.47
C HIS A 244 16.72 -6.74 5.71
N SER A 245 17.43 -6.51 4.60
CA SER A 245 18.10 -7.58 3.83
C SER A 245 19.27 -8.26 4.56
N SER A 246 19.83 -7.62 5.58
CA SER A 246 20.93 -8.17 6.39
C SER A 246 20.46 -8.97 7.61
N VAL A 247 19.25 -8.68 8.09
CA VAL A 247 18.67 -9.30 9.30
C VAL A 247 17.84 -10.53 8.94
N GLU A 248 17.13 -10.49 7.81
CA GLU A 248 16.19 -11.53 7.41
C GLU A 248 16.67 -12.29 6.16
N THR A 249 16.59 -13.61 6.18
CA THR A 249 16.93 -14.48 5.03
C THR A 249 15.97 -14.27 3.87
N THR A 250 14.68 -14.05 4.17
CA THR A 250 13.62 -13.79 3.20
C THR A 250 12.89 -12.49 3.58
N PRO A 251 13.44 -11.32 3.23
CA PRO A 251 12.86 -10.03 3.59
C PRO A 251 11.44 -9.87 3.05
N CYS A 252 10.49 -9.53 3.91
CA CYS A 252 9.09 -9.28 3.55
C CYS A 252 8.76 -7.80 3.74
N PRO A 253 8.42 -7.03 2.68
CA PRO A 253 8.19 -5.58 2.78
C PRO A 253 7.17 -5.18 3.86
N SER A 254 6.20 -6.06 4.17
CA SER A 254 5.21 -5.85 5.23
C SER A 254 5.85 -5.67 6.61
N HIS A 255 6.96 -6.35 6.93
CA HIS A 255 7.65 -6.17 8.22
C HIS A 255 8.24 -4.76 8.35
N LEU A 256 8.79 -4.22 7.27
CA LEU A 256 9.28 -2.85 7.25
C LEU A 256 8.13 -1.85 7.36
N ALA A 257 7.02 -2.12 6.68
CA ALA A 257 5.82 -1.32 6.78
C ALA A 257 5.24 -1.30 8.21
N GLU A 258 5.22 -2.44 8.90
CA GLU A 258 4.82 -2.53 10.31
C GLU A 258 5.64 -1.59 11.20
N VAL A 259 6.96 -1.51 10.99
CA VAL A 259 7.83 -0.56 11.72
C VAL A 259 7.46 0.89 11.38
N ILE A 260 7.25 1.22 10.10
CA ILE A 260 6.87 2.58 9.66
C ILE A 260 5.52 3.00 10.26
N LEU A 261 4.54 2.10 10.27
CA LEU A 261 3.16 2.35 10.72
C LEU A 261 2.96 2.16 12.23
N SER A 262 4.01 1.75 12.96
CA SER A 262 3.95 1.53 14.41
C SER A 262 3.62 2.78 15.25
N GLY A 263 3.82 3.96 14.66
CA GLY A 263 3.81 5.25 15.36
C GLY A 263 5.13 5.57 16.08
N MET A 264 6.12 4.65 16.08
CA MET A 264 7.46 4.88 16.65
C MET A 264 8.31 5.84 15.82
N LEU A 265 8.07 5.87 14.51
CA LEU A 265 8.72 6.76 13.55
C LEU A 265 7.82 7.97 13.27
N ARG A 266 8.45 9.10 12.95
CA ARG A 266 7.80 10.27 12.33
C ARG A 266 8.48 10.57 11.01
N ALA A 267 7.71 10.95 10.00
CA ALA A 267 8.28 11.51 8.78
C ALA A 267 9.02 12.82 9.12
N VAL A 268 10.13 13.08 8.45
CA VAL A 268 10.91 14.31 8.58
C VAL A 268 11.15 14.93 7.21
N PRO A 269 11.39 16.25 7.11
CA PRO A 269 11.76 16.90 5.86
C PRO A 269 13.00 16.24 5.24
N GLY A 270 12.99 16.07 3.91
CA GLY A 270 14.08 15.43 3.18
C GLY A 270 13.57 14.65 1.97
N SER A 271 14.35 13.68 1.50
CA SER A 271 13.91 12.77 0.45
C SER A 271 12.69 11.95 0.92
N PRO A 272 11.73 11.62 0.04
CA PRO A 272 10.62 10.73 0.38
C PRO A 272 11.11 9.44 1.06
N GLY A 273 10.45 9.05 2.15
CA GLY A 273 10.87 7.92 2.97
C GLY A 273 11.97 8.26 4.00
N SER A 274 12.13 9.53 4.35
CA SER A 274 12.98 9.96 5.47
C SER A 274 12.19 9.99 6.77
N TYR A 275 12.66 9.26 7.78
CA TYR A 275 12.03 9.18 9.08
C TYR A 275 13.00 9.56 10.20
N ALA A 276 12.44 9.80 11.38
CA ALA A 276 13.17 9.85 12.64
C ALA A 276 12.40 9.08 13.70
N PHE A 277 13.11 8.34 14.56
CA PHE A 277 12.51 7.79 15.76
C PHE A 277 12.00 8.93 16.65
N ARG A 278 10.83 8.72 17.26
CA ARG A 278 10.36 9.59 18.35
C ARG A 278 11.36 9.56 19.51
N LYS A 279 11.38 10.63 20.28
CA LYS A 279 12.35 10.84 21.36
C LYS A 279 12.37 9.63 22.30
N GLY A 280 13.55 9.07 22.57
CA GLY A 280 13.75 7.92 23.46
C GLY A 280 13.46 6.54 22.87
N VAL A 281 12.74 6.44 21.74
CA VAL A 281 12.35 5.12 21.19
C VAL A 281 13.56 4.32 20.70
N ALA A 282 14.49 4.97 20.00
CA ALA A 282 15.70 4.30 19.52
C ALA A 282 16.53 3.70 20.68
N SER A 283 16.68 4.42 21.80
CA SER A 283 17.39 3.91 22.98
C SER A 283 16.70 2.70 23.62
N VAL A 284 15.36 2.67 23.63
CA VAL A 284 14.61 1.51 24.14
C VAL A 284 14.83 0.30 23.22
N LEU A 285 14.70 0.50 21.91
CA LEU A 285 14.84 -0.56 20.90
C LEU A 285 16.25 -1.15 20.85
N LEU A 286 17.30 -0.33 21.00
CA LEU A 286 18.69 -0.81 21.03
C LEU A 286 18.97 -1.80 22.16
N ARG A 287 18.21 -1.75 23.27
CA ARG A 287 18.33 -2.72 24.38
C ARG A 287 17.77 -4.10 24.03
N THR A 288 17.04 -4.22 22.93
CA THR A 288 16.38 -5.47 22.53
C THR A 288 17.25 -6.34 21.60
N VAL A 289 18.37 -5.80 21.10
CA VAL A 289 19.24 -6.47 20.12
C VAL A 289 20.56 -6.88 20.79
N PRO A 290 21.04 -8.13 20.61
CA PRO A 290 22.36 -8.53 21.05
C PRO A 290 23.47 -7.66 20.45
N ARG A 291 24.48 -7.28 21.24
CA ARG A 291 25.58 -6.38 20.81
C ARG A 291 26.31 -6.86 19.56
N SER A 292 26.53 -8.18 19.42
CA SER A 292 27.18 -8.77 18.24
C SER A 292 26.36 -8.61 16.96
N SER A 293 25.03 -8.77 17.06
CA SER A 293 24.10 -8.57 15.95
C SER A 293 23.98 -7.09 15.57
N LEU A 294 24.00 -6.19 16.56
CA LEU A 294 24.02 -4.75 16.33
C LEU A 294 25.31 -4.31 15.61
N ALA A 295 26.48 -4.80 16.05
CA ALA A 295 27.77 -4.48 15.43
C ALA A 295 27.83 -4.88 13.94
N ARG A 296 27.30 -6.07 13.59
CA ARG A 296 27.19 -6.51 12.19
C ARG A 296 26.31 -5.57 11.35
N THR A 297 25.22 -5.09 11.93
CA THR A 297 24.30 -4.16 11.25
C THR A 297 25.00 -2.83 10.96
N VAL A 298 25.70 -2.27 11.94
CA VAL A 298 26.46 -1.02 11.79
C VAL A 298 27.57 -1.18 10.75
N ALA A 299 28.26 -2.31 10.71
CA ALA A 299 29.28 -2.59 9.68
C ALA A 299 28.67 -2.55 8.27
N ARG A 300 27.52 -3.21 8.05
CA ARG A 300 26.82 -3.19 6.76
C ARG A 300 26.35 -1.80 6.34
N LEU A 301 25.85 -1.00 7.27
CA LEU A 301 25.46 0.39 6.99
C LEU A 301 26.67 1.23 6.54
N ARG A 302 27.82 1.09 7.21
CA ARG A 302 29.06 1.80 6.85
C ARG A 302 29.60 1.37 5.48
N GLU A 303 29.54 0.07 5.17
CA GLU A 303 29.93 -0.46 3.85
C GLU A 303 29.05 0.12 2.74
N ALA A 304 27.75 0.23 2.98
CA ALA A 304 26.80 0.80 2.03
C ALA A 304 27.05 2.30 1.81
N GLU A 305 27.19 3.09 2.88
CA GLU A 305 27.52 4.52 2.79
C GLU A 305 28.83 4.77 2.01
N SER A 306 29.85 3.95 2.28
CA SER A 306 31.14 4.04 1.60
C SER A 306 31.04 3.68 0.12
N SER A 307 30.15 2.76 -0.24
CA SER A 307 29.90 2.35 -1.64
C SER A 307 29.11 3.42 -2.40
N THR A 308 28.09 4.01 -1.77
CA THR A 308 27.32 5.13 -2.34
C THR A 308 28.20 6.37 -2.55
N ARG A 309 29.06 6.73 -1.58
CA ARG A 309 30.01 7.83 -1.75
C ARG A 309 30.99 7.59 -2.91
N ARG A 310 31.51 6.37 -3.06
CA ARG A 310 32.40 6.01 -4.17
C ARG A 310 31.70 6.11 -5.53
N ALA A 311 30.44 5.67 -5.63
CA ALA A 311 29.66 5.79 -6.85
C ALA A 311 29.44 7.25 -7.26
N LEU A 312 29.08 8.12 -6.30
CA LEU A 312 28.90 9.56 -6.55
C LEU A 312 30.19 10.24 -7.01
N VAL A 313 31.33 9.94 -6.37
CA VAL A 313 32.64 10.49 -6.79
C VAL A 313 33.01 10.03 -8.21
N SER A 314 32.72 8.78 -8.57
CA SER A 314 32.98 8.24 -9.91
C SER A 314 32.06 8.87 -10.97
N GLU A 315 30.81 9.17 -10.62
CA GLU A 315 29.83 9.82 -11.50
C GLU A 315 30.17 11.30 -11.72
N GLU A 316 30.61 12.01 -10.67
CA GLU A 316 31.11 13.39 -10.75
C GLU A 316 32.41 13.46 -11.57
N ALA A 317 33.31 12.50 -11.41
CA ALA A 317 34.56 12.40 -12.19
C ALA A 317 34.33 12.02 -13.66
N SER A 318 33.17 11.43 -13.99
CA SER A 318 32.80 11.03 -15.36
C SER A 318 31.87 12.04 -16.04
N ARG A 319 31.47 13.13 -15.37
CA ARG A 319 30.74 14.23 -16.03
C ARG A 319 31.68 14.94 -17.00
N PRO A 320 31.35 15.02 -18.30
CA PRO A 320 32.13 15.83 -19.23
C PRO A 320 32.04 17.28 -18.75
N THR A 321 33.20 17.91 -18.57
CA THR A 321 33.30 19.34 -18.34
C THR A 321 32.90 20.04 -19.64
N GLY A 322 31.64 20.51 -19.70
CA GLY A 322 31.07 21.21 -20.84
C GLY A 322 29.96 22.14 -20.39
#